data_AF-A0AA38UW58-F1
#
_entry.id   AF-A0AA38UW58-F1
#
_cell.length_a   1.000
_cell.length_b   1.000
_cell.length_c   1.000
_cell.angle_alpha   90.00
_cell.angle_beta   90.00
_cell.angle_gamma   90.00
#
_symmetry.space_group_name_H-M   'P 1'
#
loop_
_entity.id
_entity.type
_entity.pdbx_description
1 polymer ?
#
loop_
_entity_poly.entity_id
_entity_poly.type
_entity_poly.pdbx_seq_one_letter_code
_entity_poly.pdbx_strand_id
1 'polypeptide(L)'
;ESAVFLRTNDLTGRNRYGDSRPAYLRGIVRLELVKATRISRIVLELGAKVGTIWPEAIHGIRDLTETHKVFSATETVFSAVGTSA
;
A
#
# COMPACT_ATOMS: atom_id res chain seq x y z
N GLU A 1 21.23 0.79 11.20
CA GLU A 1 20.68 1.34 9.94
C GLU A 1 20.06 2.70 10.25
N SER A 2 20.49 3.76 9.59
CA SER A 2 20.12 5.15 9.92
C SER A 2 19.16 5.68 8.86
N ALA A 3 17.90 5.96 9.24
CA ALA A 3 16.92 6.56 8.34
C ALA A 3 16.98 8.09 8.51
N VAL A 4 17.27 8.80 7.42
CA VAL A 4 17.24 10.27 7.36
C VAL A 4 15.84 10.69 6.89
N PHE A 5 15.10 11.38 7.76
CA PHE A 5 13.82 12.00 7.41
C PHE A 5 14.09 13.43 6.94
N LEU A 6 14.06 13.66 5.63
CA LEU A 6 14.10 15.01 5.09
C LEU A 6 12.77 15.71 5.39
N ARG A 7 12.81 16.68 6.30
CA ARG A 7 11.68 17.57 6.59
C ARG A 7 11.56 18.60 5.48
N THR A 8 10.83 18.28 4.42
CA THR A 8 10.29 19.31 3.52
C THR A 8 9.08 19.92 4.21
N ASN A 9 9.25 20.92 5.09
CA ASN A 9 8.21 21.91 5.37
C ASN A 9 8.58 22.97 6.44
N ASP A 10 8.79 24.19 5.93
CA ASP A 10 8.74 25.56 6.49
C ASP A 10 9.14 25.88 7.95
N LEU A 11 10.02 26.88 8.06
CA LEU A 11 10.49 27.53 9.29
C LEU A 11 9.46 28.45 9.96
N THR A 12 8.28 28.65 9.37
CA THR A 12 7.20 29.43 9.98
C THR A 12 6.30 28.48 10.76
N GLY A 13 6.46 28.39 12.08
CA GLY A 13 5.80 27.48 13.02
C GLY A 13 4.26 27.54 13.09
N ARG A 14 3.58 27.42 11.96
CA ARG A 14 2.14 27.32 11.84
C ARG A 14 1.78 25.86 11.65
N ASN A 15 1.59 25.20 12.80
CA ASN A 15 0.89 23.95 13.01
C ASN A 15 0.40 23.23 11.72
N ARG A 16 1.13 22.18 11.30
CA ARG A 16 0.78 21.25 10.23
C ARG A 16 0.28 19.92 10.78
N TYR A 17 -0.62 19.92 11.77
CA TYR A 17 -1.33 18.70 12.17
C TYR A 17 -2.33 18.18 11.09
N GLY A 18 -2.17 18.60 9.83
CA GLY A 18 -3.00 18.19 8.70
C GLY A 18 -2.50 16.95 7.95
N ASP A 19 -1.21 16.61 8.01
CA ASP A 19 -0.60 15.63 7.10
C ASP A 19 -0.38 14.21 7.67
N SER A 20 -0.89 13.90 8.87
CA SER A 20 -0.60 12.59 9.50
C SER A 20 -1.77 11.93 10.21
N ARG A 21 -3.02 12.36 9.96
CA ARG A 21 -4.14 11.57 10.45
C ARG A 21 -4.27 10.32 9.60
N PRO A 22 -4.17 9.10 10.17
CA PRO A 22 -4.43 7.89 9.41
C PRO A 22 -5.83 7.96 8.82
N ALA A 23 -5.92 7.88 7.50
CA ALA A 23 -7.20 7.82 6.80
C ALA A 23 -7.70 6.37 6.83
N TYR A 24 -8.97 6.18 7.21
CA TYR A 24 -9.61 4.87 7.16
C TYR A 24 -10.04 4.56 5.73
N LEU A 25 -9.52 3.46 5.18
CA LEU A 25 -10.03 2.89 3.93
C LEU A 25 -11.29 2.07 4.25
N ARG A 26 -12.43 2.49 3.70
CA ARG A 26 -13.71 1.79 3.83
C ARG A 26 -14.29 1.51 2.45
N GLY A 27 -14.90 0.34 2.27
CA GLY A 27 -15.50 -0.06 0.99
C GLY A 27 -16.30 -1.35 1.13
N ILE A 28 -16.96 -1.73 0.04
CA ILE A 28 -17.72 -2.99 -0.07
C ILE A 28 -17.06 -3.83 -1.15
N VAL A 29 -16.78 -5.09 -0.84
CA VAL A 29 -16.30 -6.08 -1.81
C VAL A 29 -17.51 -6.81 -2.39
N ARG A 30 -17.74 -6.68 -3.69
CA ARG A 30 -18.77 -7.41 -4.40
C ARG A 30 -18.12 -8.46 -5.30
N LEU A 31 -18.48 -9.72 -5.10
CA LEU A 31 -18.03 -10.85 -5.92
C LEU A 31 -19.23 -11.45 -6.63
N GLU A 32 -19.22 -11.42 -7.97
CA GLU A 32 -20.26 -12.02 -8.80
C GLU A 32 -19.71 -13.32 -9.42
N LEU A 33 -20.45 -14.41 -9.25
CA LEU A 33 -20.08 -15.73 -9.74
C LEU A 33 -21.06 -16.17 -10.82
N VAL A 34 -20.53 -16.56 -11.99
CA VAL A 34 -21.33 -17.07 -13.11
C VAL A 34 -21.69 -18.56 -12.91
N LYS A 35 -20.97 -19.26 -12.04
CA LYS A 35 -21.16 -20.68 -11.75
C LYS A 35 -20.94 -20.98 -10.26
N ALA A 36 -21.51 -22.09 -9.80
CA ALA A 36 -21.26 -22.59 -8.45
C ALA A 36 -19.76 -22.76 -8.20
N THR A 37 -19.21 -21.95 -7.29
CA THR A 37 -17.78 -21.91 -6.97
C THR A 37 -17.63 -22.00 -5.47
N ARG A 38 -16.85 -23.00 -5.00
CA ARG A 38 -16.56 -23.14 -3.58
C ARG A 38 -15.46 -22.15 -3.20
N ILE A 39 -15.81 -21.17 -2.37
CA ILE A 39 -14.86 -20.18 -1.84
C ILE A 39 -14.43 -20.64 -0.46
N SER A 40 -13.12 -20.73 -0.23
CA SER A 40 -12.55 -21.06 1.10
C SER A 40 -12.22 -19.82 1.91
N ARG A 41 -11.72 -18.75 1.27
CA ARG A 41 -11.34 -17.50 1.93
C ARG A 41 -11.34 -16.34 0.93
N ILE A 42 -11.68 -15.14 1.39
CA ILE A 42 -11.45 -13.88 0.68
C ILE A 42 -10.55 -13.02 1.55
N VAL A 43 -9.41 -12.62 1.00
CA VAL A 43 -8.37 -11.84 1.68
C VAL A 43 -8.13 -10.56 0.89
N LEU A 44 -8.12 -9.44 1.60
CA LEU A 44 -7.76 -8.12 1.09
C LEU A 44 -6.34 -7.79 1.53
N GLU A 45 -5.54 -7.25 0.61
CA GLU A 45 -4.22 -6.69 0.91
C GLU A 45 -4.22 -5.19 0.61
N LEU A 46 -3.91 -4.39 1.61
CA LEU A 46 -3.61 -2.97 1.47
C LEU A 46 -2.10 -2.81 1.42
N GLY A 47 -1.58 -2.39 0.27
CA GLY A 47 -0.16 -2.13 0.07
C GLY A 47 0.13 -0.68 -0.29
N ALA A 48 1.26 -0.16 0.18
CA ALA A 48 1.82 1.08 -0.34
C ALA A 48 3.22 0.81 -0.91
N LYS A 49 3.47 1.35 -2.10
CA LYS A 49 4.75 1.26 -2.80
C LYS A 49 5.23 2.68 -3.11
N VAL A 50 6.52 2.92 -2.94
CA VAL A 50 7.19 4.14 -3.34
C VAL A 50 8.10 3.79 -4.50
N GLY A 51 8.00 4.54 -5.59
CA GLY A 51 8.89 4.44 -6.73
C GLY A 51 9.74 5.69 -6.85
N THR A 52 11.04 5.54 -7.06
CA THR A 52 11.95 6.63 -7.40
C THR A 52 12.48 6.39 -8.80
N ILE A 53 12.35 7.40 -9.66
CA ILE A 53 12.91 7.41 -11.01
C ILE A 53 13.98 8.49 -11.03
N TRP A 54 15.21 8.12 -11.38
CA TRP A 54 16.32 9.06 -11.52
C TRP A 54 16.47 9.41 -13.01
N PRO A 55 16.16 10.66 -13.44
CA PRO A 55 16.13 11.04 -14.86
C PRO A 55 17.51 11.30 -15.49
N GLU A 56 18.62 11.01 -14.80
CA GLU A 56 19.95 11.37 -15.29
C GLU A 56 20.91 10.19 -15.28
N ALA A 57 20.95 9.45 -16.39
CA ALA A 57 22.23 8.92 -16.85
C ALA A 57 22.89 10.03 -17.70
N ILE A 58 23.57 10.97 -17.04
CA ILE A 58 24.66 11.70 -17.69
C ILE A 58 25.58 10.58 -18.20
N HIS A 59 25.51 10.28 -19.50
CA HIS A 59 26.20 9.18 -20.22
C HIS A 59 25.39 7.89 -20.50
N GLY A 60 24.09 8.00 -20.81
CA GLY A 60 23.47 7.13 -21.82
C GLY A 60 23.17 5.67 -21.44
N ILE A 61 23.01 5.34 -20.16
CA ILE A 61 22.54 4.01 -19.74
C ILE A 61 21.27 4.16 -18.89
N ARG A 62 20.12 3.92 -19.55
CA ARG A 62 18.80 3.49 -19.07
C ARG A 62 18.29 4.06 -17.73
N ASP A 63 17.06 4.59 -17.77
CA ASP A 63 16.30 5.02 -16.59
C ASP A 63 16.37 4.00 -15.43
N LEU A 64 16.96 4.41 -14.31
CA LEU A 64 16.99 3.61 -13.08
C LEU A 64 15.69 3.86 -12.31
N THR A 65 14.79 2.89 -12.36
CA THR A 65 13.59 2.86 -11.52
C THR A 65 13.81 1.93 -10.33
N GLU A 66 13.65 2.46 -9.13
CA GLU A 66 13.72 1.71 -7.87
C GLU A 66 12.35 1.74 -7.20
N THR A 67 11.82 0.57 -6.80
CA THR A 67 10.49 0.47 -6.17
C THR A 67 10.60 -0.25 -4.83
N HIS A 68 10.11 0.41 -3.77
CA HIS A 68 10.11 -0.09 -2.40
C HIS A 68 8.70 -0.24 -1.86
N LYS A 69 8.40 -1.36 -1.19
CA LYS A 69 7.14 -1.54 -0.47
C LYS A 69 7.28 -0.92 0.93
N VAL A 70 6.48 0.10 1.23
CA VAL A 70 6.57 0.86 2.49
C VAL A 70 5.45 0.52 3.48
N PHE A 71 4.39 -0.14 3.02
CA PHE A 71 3.30 -0.59 3.88
C PHE A 71 2.65 -1.87 3.33
N SER A 72 2.21 -2.74 4.24
CA SER A 72 1.40 -3.92 3.98
C SER A 72 0.45 -4.15 5.14
N ALA A 73 -0.83 -4.31 4.86
CA ALA A 73 -1.80 -4.83 5.80
C ALA A 73 -2.70 -5.83 5.07
N THR A 74 -3.16 -6.84 5.79
CA THR A 74 -3.98 -7.91 5.23
C THR A 74 -5.19 -8.12 6.11
N GLU A 75 -6.36 -8.21 5.49
CA GLU A 75 -7.63 -8.42 6.18
C GLU A 75 -8.41 -9.56 5.52
N THR A 76 -8.85 -10.52 6.34
CA THR A 76 -9.69 -11.63 5.84
C THR A 76 -11.15 -11.23 6.00
N VAL A 77 -11.83 -10.97 4.89
CA VAL A 77 -13.24 -10.55 4.87
C VAL A 77 -14.22 -11.71 4.75
N PHE A 78 -13.73 -12.89 4.38
CA PHE A 78 -14.50 -14.13 4.38
C PHE A 78 -13.58 -15.31 4.68
N SER A 79 -14.02 -16.23 5.53
CA SER A 79 -13.37 -17.54 5.73
C SER A 79 -14.48 -18.57 5.86
N ALA A 80 -14.45 -19.59 5.01
CA ALA A 80 -15.31 -20.74 5.17
C ALA A 80 -14.91 -21.47 6.45
N VAL A 81 -15.89 -21.81 7.28
CA VAL A 81 -15.67 -22.74 8.39
C VAL A 81 -15.29 -24.08 7.76
N GLY A 82 -14.10 -24.57 8.09
CA GLY A 82 -13.69 -25.90 7.66
C GLY A 82 -14.72 -26.89 8.17
N THR A 83 -15.30 -27.67 7.27
CA THR A 83 -15.84 -28.99 7.64
C THR A 83 -14.63 -29.84 8.00
N SER A 84 -14.06 -29.62 9.19
CA SER A 84 -13.17 -30.59 9.83
C SER A 84 -14.10 -31.69 10.35
N ALA A 85 -14.38 -32.64 9.46
CA ALA A 85 -14.91 -33.96 9.78
C ALA A 85 -13.78 -34.96 9.61
#